data_AF-A0A7W4BY08-F1
#
_entry.id   AF-A0A7W4BY08-F1
#
_cell.length_a   1.000
_cell.length_b   1.000
_cell.length_c   1.000
_cell.angle_alpha   90.00
_cell.angle_beta   90.00
_cell.angle_gamma   90.00
#
_symmetry.space_group_name_H-M   'P 1'
#
loop_
_entity.id
_entity.type
_entity.pdbx_description
1 polymer ?
#
loop_
_entity_poly.entity_id
_entity_poly.type
_entity_poly.pdbx_seq_one_letter_code
_entity_poly.pdbx_strand_id
1 'polypeptide(L)'
;MTRTLTKTLLLTATAILLAGCIRTPEWTLFYVADRTPIPTTIVLQDHISGYYDSLEQCQAKGAGMLRLQASSVPAEQAFVCGELCQIDEKQQLQCKTQVVGIKHNAV
;
A
#
# COMPACT_ATOMS: atom_id res chain seq x y z
N MET A 1 -31.70 -36.96 15.20
CA MET A 1 -30.42 -36.34 15.62
C MET A 1 -29.44 -36.08 14.47
N THR A 2 -29.39 -36.90 13.41
CA THR A 2 -28.48 -36.73 12.27
C THR A 2 -28.72 -35.46 11.44
N ARG A 3 -29.99 -35.12 11.19
CA ARG A 3 -30.39 -34.03 10.29
C ARG A 3 -30.07 -32.61 10.81
N THR A 4 -30.01 -32.42 12.13
CA THR A 4 -29.60 -31.16 12.77
C THR A 4 -28.09 -30.99 12.76
N LEU A 5 -27.34 -32.09 12.90
CA LEU A 5 -25.88 -32.11 12.90
C LEU A 5 -25.28 -31.78 11.53
N THR A 6 -25.92 -32.24 10.44
CA THR A 6 -25.52 -31.89 9.07
C THR A 6 -25.73 -30.41 8.76
N LYS A 7 -26.80 -29.79 9.30
CA LYS A 7 -27.09 -28.37 9.08
C LYS A 7 -26.09 -27.46 9.78
N THR A 8 -25.73 -27.77 11.03
CA THR A 8 -24.70 -27.01 11.75
C THR A 8 -23.34 -27.12 11.09
N LEU A 9 -22.96 -28.30 10.58
CA LEU A 9 -21.72 -28.49 9.82
C LEU A 9 -21.69 -27.66 8.52
N LEU A 10 -22.80 -27.58 7.80
CA LEU A 10 -22.89 -26.79 6.56
C LEU A 10 -22.75 -25.28 6.83
N LEU A 11 -23.37 -24.81 7.92
CA LEU A 11 -23.32 -23.40 8.32
C LEU A 11 -21.92 -22.98 8.75
N THR A 12 -21.21 -23.81 9.52
CA THR A 12 -19.83 -23.52 9.93
C THR A 12 -18.84 -23.59 8.76
N ALA A 13 -18.98 -24.58 7.87
CA ALA A 13 -18.15 -24.67 6.66
C ALA A 13 -18.34 -23.46 5.75
N THR A 14 -19.58 -22.97 5.61
CA THR A 14 -19.88 -21.78 4.81
C THR A 14 -19.27 -20.53 5.45
N ALA A 15 -19.36 -20.35 6.77
CA ALA A 15 -18.77 -19.22 7.46
C ALA A 15 -17.23 -19.13 7.30
N ILE A 16 -16.53 -20.28 7.29
CA ILE A 16 -15.08 -20.34 7.08
C ILE A 16 -14.73 -19.94 5.63
N LEU A 17 -15.56 -20.29 4.65
CA LEU A 17 -15.36 -19.90 3.25
C LEU A 17 -15.61 -18.40 3.00
N LEU A 18 -16.38 -17.72 3.85
CA LEU A 18 -16.56 -16.26 3.79
C LEU A 18 -15.46 -15.46 4.50
N ALA A 19 -14.59 -16.11 5.27
CA ALA A 19 -13.41 -15.45 5.83
C ALA A 19 -12.38 -15.23 4.71
N GLY A 20 -12.55 -14.16 3.94
CA GLY A 20 -11.53 -13.71 3.01
C GLY A 20 -10.24 -13.42 3.78
N CYS A 21 -9.11 -13.93 3.29
CA CYS A 21 -7.79 -13.57 3.83
C CYS A 21 -7.55 -12.08 3.60
N ILE A 22 -7.87 -11.24 4.58
CA ILE A 22 -7.47 -9.84 4.58
C ILE A 22 -5.95 -9.84 4.82
N ARG A 23 -5.17 -9.77 3.73
CA ARG A 23 -3.77 -9.38 3.84
C ARG A 23 -3.75 -7.88 4.06
N THR A 24 -3.31 -7.45 5.25
CA THR A 24 -2.97 -6.04 5.46
C THR A 24 -1.71 -5.75 4.68
N PRO A 25 -1.76 -4.90 3.65
CA PRO A 25 -0.56 -4.59 2.88
C PRO A 25 0.46 -3.91 3.76
N GLU A 26 1.73 -4.30 3.63
CA GLU A 26 2.79 -3.75 4.46
C GLU A 26 3.28 -2.39 3.94
N TRP A 27 3.15 -2.13 2.65
CA TRP A 27 3.70 -0.93 2.02
C TRP A 27 2.65 -0.14 1.25
N THR A 28 2.64 1.17 1.43
CA THR A 28 1.80 2.11 0.69
C THR A 28 2.67 2.98 -0.20
N LEU A 29 2.34 3.05 -1.50
CA LEU A 29 2.99 3.96 -2.44
C LEU A 29 2.28 5.31 -2.41
N PHE A 30 3.04 6.36 -2.12
CA PHE A 30 2.62 7.74 -2.29
C PHE A 30 3.33 8.31 -3.51
N TYR A 31 2.59 8.78 -4.52
CA TYR A 31 3.15 9.28 -5.78
C TYR A 31 2.61 10.67 -6.09
N VAL A 32 3.50 11.57 -6.48
CA VAL A 32 3.16 12.99 -6.69
C VAL A 32 3.83 13.61 -7.92
N ALA A 33 4.56 12.83 -8.72
CA ALA A 33 5.29 13.36 -9.88
C ALA A 33 4.37 13.83 -11.04
N ASP A 34 3.08 13.51 -10.97
CA ASP A 34 2.03 13.96 -11.88
C ASP A 34 1.28 15.21 -11.36
N ARG A 35 1.68 15.74 -10.19
CA ARG A 35 1.05 16.92 -9.59
C ARG A 35 1.75 18.20 -10.02
N THR A 36 0.98 19.27 -10.08
CA THR A 36 1.48 20.63 -10.34
C THR A 36 0.76 21.62 -9.42
N PRO A 37 1.44 22.27 -8.46
CA PRO A 37 2.85 22.10 -8.14
C PRO A 37 3.15 20.73 -7.50
N ILE A 38 4.41 20.30 -7.55
CA ILE A 38 4.87 19.12 -6.81
C ILE A 38 4.86 19.48 -5.31
N PRO A 39 4.18 18.70 -4.45
CA PRO A 39 4.10 18.99 -3.03
C PRO A 39 5.43 18.74 -2.32
N THR A 40 5.71 19.53 -1.29
CA THR A 40 6.90 19.36 -0.43
C THR A 40 6.79 18.14 0.49
N THR A 41 5.57 17.71 0.80
CA THR A 41 5.28 16.54 1.63
C THR A 41 4.57 15.50 0.78
N ILE A 42 5.21 14.35 0.58
CA ILE A 42 4.72 13.30 -0.34
C ILE A 42 3.71 12.38 0.36
N VAL A 43 3.95 12.05 1.63
CA VAL A 43 3.12 11.13 2.41
C VAL A 43 1.86 11.86 2.90
N LEU A 44 0.80 11.78 2.10
CA LEU A 44 -0.52 12.33 2.36
C LEU A 44 -1.58 11.31 1.90
N GLN A 45 -2.73 11.25 2.59
CA GLN A 45 -3.81 10.31 2.25
C GLN A 45 -4.28 10.48 0.79
N ASP A 46 -4.31 11.72 0.30
CA ASP A 46 -4.77 12.07 -1.06
C ASP A 46 -3.78 11.69 -2.18
N HIS A 47 -2.65 11.08 -1.83
CA HIS A 47 -1.57 10.73 -2.78
C HIS A 47 -1.25 9.23 -2.82
N ILE A 48 -2.09 8.40 -2.20
CA ILE A 48 -1.96 6.94 -2.24
C ILE A 48 -2.21 6.44 -3.67
N SER A 49 -1.20 5.84 -4.28
CA SER A 49 -1.23 5.28 -5.64
C SER A 49 -1.22 3.75 -5.67
N GLY A 50 -1.10 3.10 -4.51
CA GLY A 50 -1.24 1.65 -4.40
C GLY A 50 -0.74 1.10 -3.07
N TYR A 51 -1.04 -0.17 -2.86
CA TYR A 51 -0.64 -0.96 -1.70
C TYR A 51 0.11 -2.21 -2.16
N TYR A 52 1.15 -2.60 -1.43
CA TYR A 52 2.10 -3.63 -1.83
C TYR A 52 2.53 -4.50 -0.65
N ASP A 53 2.88 -5.75 -0.96
CA ASP A 53 3.33 -6.72 0.03
C ASP A 53 4.80 -6.49 0.43
N SER A 54 5.61 -5.84 -0.42
CA SER A 54 7.04 -5.58 -0.15
C SER A 54 7.50 -4.20 -0.61
N LEU A 55 8.61 -3.72 -0.04
CA LEU A 55 9.25 -2.46 -0.41
C LEU A 55 9.65 -2.46 -1.88
N GLU A 56 10.23 -3.56 -2.36
CA GLU A 56 10.72 -3.70 -3.73
C GLU A 56 9.57 -3.55 -4.74
N GLN A 57 8.41 -4.15 -4.44
CA GLN A 57 7.22 -3.99 -5.28
C GLN A 57 6.73 -2.53 -5.31
N CYS A 58 6.70 -1.87 -4.16
CA CYS A 58 6.33 -0.47 -4.05
C CYS A 58 7.27 0.44 -4.86
N GLN A 59 8.59 0.26 -4.72
CA GLN A 59 9.59 1.04 -5.43
C GLN A 59 9.59 0.76 -6.94
N ALA A 60 9.45 -0.50 -7.34
CA ALA A 60 9.35 -0.89 -8.74
C ALA A 60 8.12 -0.25 -9.40
N LYS A 61 6.98 -0.19 -8.71
CA LYS A 61 5.81 0.54 -9.19
C LYS A 61 6.09 2.03 -9.35
N GLY A 62 6.59 2.70 -8.30
CA GLY A 62 6.84 4.15 -8.33
C GLY A 62 7.78 4.54 -9.47
N ALA A 63 8.87 3.80 -9.65
CA ALA A 63 9.80 4.01 -10.74
C ALA A 63 9.22 3.66 -12.12
N GLY A 64 8.41 2.61 -12.19
CA GLY A 64 7.64 2.28 -13.39
C GLY A 64 6.72 3.43 -13.81
N MET A 65 6.04 4.06 -12.85
CA MET A 65 5.17 5.21 -13.10
C MET A 65 5.95 6.42 -13.62
N LEU A 66 7.07 6.76 -13.00
CA LEU A 66 7.97 7.82 -13.48
C LEU A 66 8.37 7.60 -14.95
N ARG A 67 8.81 6.38 -15.26
CA ARG A 67 9.23 6.00 -16.61
C ARG A 67 8.09 6.10 -17.62
N LEU A 68 6.91 5.57 -17.29
CA LEU A 68 5.75 5.56 -18.18
C LEU A 68 5.18 6.96 -18.44
N GLN A 69 5.31 7.86 -17.46
CA GLN A 69 4.88 9.25 -17.58
C GLN A 69 5.94 10.16 -18.22
N ALA A 70 7.12 9.64 -18.57
CA ALA A 70 8.26 10.42 -19.04
C ALA A 70 8.57 11.62 -18.12
N SER A 71 8.37 11.45 -16.81
CA SER A 71 8.56 12.51 -15.83
C SER A 71 10.06 12.75 -15.58
N SER A 72 10.46 14.02 -15.53
CA SER A 72 11.82 14.45 -15.20
C SER A 72 12.01 14.70 -13.69
N VAL A 73 11.00 14.42 -12.88
CA VAL A 73 11.06 14.62 -11.42
C VAL A 73 12.01 13.58 -10.82
N PRO A 74 12.99 13.99 -9.98
CA PRO A 74 13.84 13.06 -9.26
C PRO A 74 13.02 12.08 -8.42
N ALA A 75 13.43 10.82 -8.35
CA ALA A 75 12.68 9.76 -7.65
C ALA A 75 12.38 10.14 -6.18
N GLU A 76 13.31 10.87 -5.56
CA GLU A 76 13.25 11.33 -4.17
C GLU A 76 12.19 12.41 -3.95
N GLN A 77 11.74 13.08 -5.01
CA GLN A 77 10.67 14.09 -4.99
C GLN A 77 9.37 13.55 -5.60
N ALA A 78 9.46 12.42 -6.31
CA ALA A 78 8.37 11.84 -7.06
C ALA A 78 7.49 10.92 -6.23
N PHE A 79 8.08 10.10 -5.37
CA PHE A 79 7.33 9.10 -4.62
C PHE A 79 8.02 8.64 -3.33
N VAL A 80 7.21 8.09 -2.42
CA VAL A 80 7.64 7.50 -1.15
C VAL A 80 6.90 6.17 -0.95
N CYS A 81 7.60 5.18 -0.40
CA CYS A 81 7.03 3.95 0.10
C CYS A 81 6.95 4.01 1.64
N GLY A 82 5.73 4.00 2.18
CA GLY A 82 5.49 4.00 3.63
C GLY A 82 5.14 2.62 4.16
N GLU A 83 5.83 2.17 5.21
CA GLU A 83 5.61 0.89 5.88
C GLU A 83 4.51 1.02 6.94
N LEU A 84 3.55 0.09 6.94
CA LEU A 84 2.49 -0.06 7.94
C LEU A 84 1.79 1.26 8.27
N CYS A 85 1.37 1.97 7.22
CA CYS A 85 0.69 3.26 7.38
C CYS A 85 -0.72 3.07 7.97
N GLN A 86 -1.04 3.85 9.00
CA GLN A 86 -2.31 3.85 9.70
C GLN A 86 -2.78 5.27 9.96
N ILE A 87 -4.09 5.45 10.14
CA ILE A 87 -4.69 6.73 10.52
C ILE A 87 -4.75 6.79 12.04
N ASP A 88 -4.16 7.82 12.64
CA ASP A 88 -4.19 8.02 14.09
C ASP A 88 -5.51 8.67 14.57
N GLU A 89 -5.64 8.85 15.88
CA GLU A 89 -6.82 9.45 16.51
C GLU A 89 -7.09 10.90 16.07
N LYS A 90 -6.07 11.58 15.52
CA LYS A 90 -6.17 12.95 14.98
C LYS A 90 -6.46 12.97 13.49
N GLN A 91 -6.83 11.82 12.92
CA GLN A 91 -7.04 11.62 11.48
C GLN A 91 -5.78 11.87 10.63
N GLN A 92 -4.58 11.78 11.21
CA GLN A 92 -3.34 11.95 10.49
C GLN A 92 -2.79 10.58 10.06
N LEU A 93 -2.28 10.52 8.83
CA LEU A 93 -1.62 9.32 8.34
C LEU A 93 -0.22 9.22 8.94
N GLN A 94 0.04 8.13 9.66
CA GLN A 94 1.33 7.83 10.26
C GLN A 94 1.85 6.52 9.67
N CYS A 95 3.10 6.53 9.20
CA CYS A 95 3.77 5.32 8.74
C CYS A 95 4.92 5.00 9.69
N LYS A 96 5.14 3.72 9.97
CA LYS A 96 6.23 3.25 10.84
C LYS A 96 7.60 3.64 10.29
N THR A 97 7.79 3.43 8.98
CA THR A 97 9.01 3.78 8.25
C THR A 97 8.63 4.38 6.90
N GLN A 98 9.50 5.22 6.35
CA GLN A 98 9.33 5.79 5.02
C GLN A 98 10.62 5.63 4.22
N VAL A 99 10.49 5.17 2.98
CA VAL A 99 11.61 5.05 2.04
C VAL A 99 11.30 5.91 0.83
N VAL A 100 12.10 6.95 0.65
CA VAL A 100 11.93 7.92 -0.43
C VAL A 100 12.58 7.37 -1.71
N GLY A 101 11.88 7.46 -2.84
CA GLY A 101 12.38 7.02 -4.15
C GLY A 101 12.83 5.56 -4.19
N ILE A 102 13.84 5.29 -5.03
CA ILE A 102 14.55 4.00 -5.04
C ILE A 102 15.78 4.08 -4.14
N LYS A 103 15.84 3.21 -3.13
CA LYS A 103 17.14 2.88 -2.51
C LYS A 103 17.80 1.80 -3.35
N HIS A 104 18.86 2.16 -4.06
CA HIS A 104 19.75 1.15 -4.60
C HIS A 104 20.43 0.47 -3.43
N ASN A 105 20.12 -0.81 -3.19
CA ASN A 105 21.02 -1.65 -2.42
C ASN A 105 22.32 -1.68 -3.23
N ALA A 106 23.35 -0.99 -2.78
CA ALA A 106 24.69 -1.16 -3.32
C ALA A 106 25.04 -2.63 -3.14
N VAL A 107 25.09 -3.37 -4.25
CA VAL A 107 25.61 -4.74 -4.32
C VAL A 107 27.11 -4.68 -4.08
#